data_AF-A0A957HKM0-F1
#
_entry.id   AF-A0A957HKM0-F1
#
_cell.length_a   1.000
_cell.length_b   1.000
_cell.length_c   1.000
_cell.angle_alpha   90.00
_cell.angle_beta   90.00
_cell.angle_gamma   90.00
#
_symmetry.space_group_name_H-M   'P 1'
#
loop_
_entity.id
_entity.type
_entity.pdbx_description
1 polymer ?
#
loop_
_entity_poly.entity_id
_entity_poly.type
_entity_poly.pdbx_seq_one_letter_code
_entity_poly.pdbx_strand_id
1 'polypeptide(L)' 'QKITDVVYPQLRSNPYFGANIKKLKGEFEGCYRYRIGNYRLFYLIDDKKVFVFVIDLKPRKDAYK' A
#
# COMPACT_ATOMS: atom_id res chain seq x y z
N GLN A 1 -15.59 -1.18 3.35
CA GLN A 1 -15.53 -2.47 4.08
C GLN A 1 -14.12 -3.07 4.06
N LYS A 2 -13.62 -3.70 2.98
CA LYS A 2 -12.25 -4.31 3.01
C LYS A 2 -11.09 -3.39 3.43
N ILE A 3 -11.12 -2.10 3.09
CA ILE A 3 -10.06 -1.16 3.49
C ILE A 3 -10.03 -0.99 5.01
N THR A 4 -11.17 -0.70 5.63
CA THR A 4 -11.28 -0.48 7.07
C THR A 4 -11.05 -1.75 7.86
N ASP A 5 -11.51 -2.89 7.35
CA ASP A 5 -11.62 -4.12 8.16
C ASP A 5 -10.39 -5.02 8.02
N VAL A 6 -9.62 -4.87 6.93
CA VAL A 6 -8.46 -5.73 6.63
C VAL A 6 -7.20 -4.92 6.43
N VAL A 7 -7.25 -3.93 5.52
CA VAL A 7 -6.05 -3.19 5.11
C VAL A 7 -5.55 -2.29 6.24
N TYR A 8 -6.43 -1.52 6.86
CA TYR A 8 -6.06 -0.60 7.93
C TYR A 8 -5.46 -1.33 9.15
N PRO A 9 -6.07 -2.40 9.70
CA PRO A 9 -5.46 -3.17 10.79
C PRO A 9 -4.09 -3.75 10.42
N GLN A 10 -3.95 -4.26 9.19
CA GLN A 10 -2.68 -4.83 8.73
C GLN A 10 -1.59 -3.76 8.61
N LEU A 11 -1.89 -2.62 7.96
CA LEU A 11 -0.92 -1.53 7.82
C LEU A 11 -0.58 -0.88 9.15
N ARG A 12 -1.54 -0.82 10.10
CA ARG A 12 -1.31 -0.33 11.46
C ARG A 12 -0.38 -1.25 12.25
N SER A 13 -0.46 -2.56 12.03
CA SER A 13 0.42 -3.53 12.70
C SER A 13 1.80 -3.60 12.06
N ASN A 14 1.88 -3.68 10.73
CA ASN A 14 3.15 -3.68 9.99
C ASN A 14 2.94 -3.18 8.55
N PRO A 15 3.36 -1.95 8.22
CA PRO A 15 3.20 -1.41 6.88
C PRO A 15 4.30 -1.83 5.90
N TYR A 16 5.38 -2.50 6.34
CA TYR A 16 6.52 -2.83 5.48
C TYR A 16 6.40 -4.20 4.81
N PHE A 17 5.78 -5.17 5.51
CA PHE A 17 5.77 -6.57 5.08
C PHE A 17 4.40 -7.24 5.29
N GLY A 18 4.07 -8.15 4.37
CA GLY A 18 2.88 -8.97 4.44
C GLY A 18 2.58 -9.62 3.10
N ALA A 19 1.72 -10.63 3.08
CA ALA A 19 1.39 -11.39 1.87
C ALA A 19 0.89 -10.52 0.70
N ASN A 20 0.26 -9.37 1.02
CA ASN A 20 -0.29 -8.45 0.03
C ASN A 20 0.59 -7.21 -0.21
N ILE A 21 1.65 -7.03 0.57
CA ILE A 21 2.50 -5.83 0.56
C ILE A 21 3.76 -6.10 -0.27
N LYS A 22 4.11 -5.15 -1.14
CA LYS A 22 5.36 -5.18 -1.89
C LYS A 22 5.99 -3.79 -1.93
N LYS A 23 7.25 -3.67 -1.50
CA LYS A 23 8.06 -2.49 -1.74
C LYS A 23 8.36 -2.38 -3.23
N LEU A 24 8.09 -1.22 -3.82
CA LEU A 24 8.41 -0.91 -5.21
C LEU A 24 9.89 -0.55 -5.34
N LYS A 25 10.40 -0.66 -6.57
CA LYS A 25 11.80 -0.45 -6.92
C LYS A 25 11.92 0.52 -8.09
N GLY A 26 13.12 1.05 -8.32
CA GLY A 26 13.42 1.95 -9.44
C GLY A 26 12.87 3.35 -9.17
N GLU A 27 12.18 3.95 -10.13
CA GLU A 27 11.61 5.30 -10.01
C GLU A 27 10.60 5.45 -8.85
N PHE A 28 10.03 4.33 -8.39
CA PHE A 28 9.09 4.28 -7.26
C PHE A 28 9.73 3.70 -5.98
N GLU A 29 11.06 3.66 -5.88
CA GLU A 29 11.74 3.22 -4.65
C GLU A 29 11.24 4.03 -3.44
N GLY A 30 10.95 3.35 -2.33
CA GLY A 30 10.35 3.95 -1.14
C GLY A 30 8.82 3.94 -1.13
N CYS A 31 8.15 3.71 -2.26
CA CYS A 31 6.72 3.43 -2.30
C CYS A 31 6.41 1.96 -2.03
N TYR A 32 5.24 1.71 -1.45
CA TYR A 32 4.70 0.40 -1.18
C TYR A 32 3.39 0.20 -1.91
N ARG A 33 3.11 -1.05 -2.25
CA ARG A 33 1.85 -1.47 -2.87
C ARG A 33 1.19 -2.56 -2.05
N TYR A 34 -0.06 -2.33 -1.66
CA TYR A 34 -0.95 -3.32 -1.09
C TYR A 34 -1.93 -3.86 -2.15
N ARG A 35 -2.03 -5.18 -2.30
CA ARG A 35 -3.00 -5.83 -3.21
C ARG A 35 -4.34 -6.08 -2.50
N ILE A 36 -5.43 -5.59 -3.06
CA ILE A 36 -6.80 -5.79 -2.56
C ILE A 36 -7.65 -6.41 -3.67
N GLY A 37 -7.54 -7.72 -3.86
CA GLY A 37 -8.20 -8.42 -4.97
C GLY A 37 -7.80 -7.84 -6.33
N ASN A 38 -8.74 -7.11 -6.97
CA ASN A 38 -8.56 -6.45 -8.27
C ASN A 38 -8.06 -5.00 -8.17
N TYR A 39 -7.79 -4.48 -6.98
CA TYR A 39 -7.27 -3.13 -6.76
C TYR A 39 -5.84 -3.16 -6.22
N ARG A 40 -5.11 -2.07 -6.43
CA ARG A 40 -3.81 -1.80 -5.85
C ARG A 40 -3.88 -0.48 -5.11
N LEU A 41 -3.54 -0.52 -3.83
CA LEU A 41 -3.37 0.67 -3.00
C LEU A 41 -1.87 0.97 -2.92
N PHE A 42 -1.50 2.20 -3.25
CA PHE A 42 -0.12 2.68 -3.17
C PHE A 42 0.03 3.60 -1.97
N TYR A 43 1.11 3.44 -1.22
CA TYR A 43 1.35 4.23 -0.03
C TYR A 43 2.83 4.46 0.25
N LEU A 44 3.10 5.49 1.05
CA LEU A 44 4.41 5.82 1.62
C LEU A 44 4.38 5.62 3.13
N ILE A 45 5.55 5.44 3.70
CA ILE A 45 5.75 5.35 5.15
C ILE A 45 6.72 6.46 5.54
N ASP A 46 6.34 7.29 6.49
CA ASP A 46 7.24 8.24 7.16
C ASP A 46 7.53 7.72 8.57
N ASP A 47 8.71 7.11 8.72
CA ASP A 47 9.16 6.49 9.96
C ASP A 47 9.34 7.51 11.10
N LYS A 48 9.63 8.77 10.77
CA LYS A 48 9.85 9.82 11.79
C LYS A 48 8.55 10.24 12.46
N LYS A 49 7.45 10.17 11.72
CA LYS A 49 6.12 10.60 12.18
C LYS A 49 5.15 9.45 12.36
N VAL A 50 5.58 8.22 12.08
CA VAL A 50 4.76 6.99 12.14
C VAL A 50 3.50 7.13 11.27
N PHE A 51 3.65 7.74 10.09
CA PHE A 51 2.54 7.96 9.16
C PHE A 51 2.59 7.00 7.98
N VAL A 52 1.41 6.54 7.58
CA VAL A 52 1.19 5.82 6.32
C VAL A 52 0.34 6.70 5.42
N PHE A 53 0.92 7.21 4.34
CA PHE A 53 0.23 8.06 3.38
C PHE A 53 -0.30 7.24 2.23
N VAL A 54 -1.61 7.09 2.12
CA VAL A 54 -2.22 6.45 0.94
C VAL A 54 -2.23 7.45 -0.20
N ILE A 55 -1.47 7.15 -1.26
CA ILE A 55 -1.31 8.03 -2.42
C ILE A 55 -2.43 7.79 -3.42
N ASP A 56 -2.74 6.53 -3.71
CA ASP A 56 -3.67 6.18 -4.77
C ASP A 56 -4.28 4.78 -4.57
N LEU A 57 -5.46 4.58 -5.15
CA LEU A 57 -6.17 3.31 -5.21
C LEU A 57 -6.65 3.07 -6.64
N LYS A 58 -5.88 2.30 -7.41
CA LYS A 58 -6.19 2.02 -8.82
C LYS A 58 -6.71 0.60 -9.05
N PRO A 59 -7.68 0.41 -9.97
CA PRO A 59 -8.02 -0.91 -10.51
C PRO A 59 -6.80 -1.56 -11.18
N ARG A 60 -6.76 -2.90 -11.22
CA ARG A 60 -5.62 -3.63 -11.77
C ARG A 60 -5.31 -3.28 -13.23
N LYS A 61 -6.34 -2.96 -14.01
CA LYS A 61 -6.25 -2.61 -15.43
C LYS A 61 -5.61 -1.24 -15.67
N ASP A 62 -5.69 -0.32 -14.71
CA ASP A 62 -5.20 1.07 -14.85
C ASP A 62 -4.04 1.40 -13.92
N ALA A 63 -3.58 0.46 -13.10
CA ALA A 63 -2.53 0.67 -12.12
C ALA A 63 -1.09 0.72 -12.71
N TYR A 64 -0.92 0.48 -14.01
CA TYR A 64 0.37 0.53 -14.71
C TYR A 64 0.34 1.43 -15.95
N LYS A 65 -0.67 2.31 -16.05
CA LYS A 65 -0.65 3.42 -16.99
C LYS A 65 -0.03 4.64 -16.33
#